data_AF-A0A6A5DAF9-F1
#
_entry.id   AF-A0A6A5DAF9-F1
#
_cell.length_a   1.000
_cell.length_b   1.000
_cell.length_c   1.000
_cell.angle_alpha   90.00
_cell.angle_beta   90.00
_cell.angle_gamma   90.00
#
_symmetry.space_group_name_H-M   'P 1'
#
loop_
_entity.id
_entity.type
_entity.pdbx_description
1 polymer ?
#
loop_
_entity_poly.entity_id
_entity_poly.type
_entity_poly.pdbx_seq_one_letter_code
_entity_poly.pdbx_strand_id
1 'polypeptide(L)'
;MSRKISNLNVVELEEPSKYIKPYRMNFIQDGRQRTWDGILAHDSVSVLLYHSEKKSLLFVKQFRPVVYYSKLKKLGLIRSVTDGPVESSEINLPSSKIGETLELCAGIIDGVQKNPKLYAVQEVLEECGYKINEDSLHLINSFYSSVGLAGTEVTLYYAEVHENQKVPNAGGGLHEEGEYIEVIEWPISRIEELFQNGTSGTHQQPTSLSLLYAIMWFKQNILPSLLLES
;
A
#
# COMPACT_ATOMS: atom_id res chain seq x y z
N MET A 1 11.75 13.65 -6.87
CA MET A 1 13.22 13.44 -6.99
C MET A 1 13.56 12.06 -6.42
N SER A 2 14.42 11.29 -7.09
CA SER A 2 14.93 10.00 -6.54
C SER A 2 15.69 10.26 -5.26
N ARG A 3 15.32 9.60 -4.15
CA ARG A 3 16.09 9.69 -2.90
C ARG A 3 17.26 8.71 -2.95
N LYS A 4 18.40 9.12 -2.40
CA LYS A 4 19.58 8.25 -2.29
C LYS A 4 19.45 7.45 -1.00
N ILE A 5 19.56 6.13 -1.10
CA ILE A 5 19.73 5.25 0.07
C ILE A 5 21.24 5.11 0.31
N SER A 6 21.66 5.27 1.56
CA SER A 6 23.05 5.13 1.99
C SER A 6 23.09 4.49 3.37
N ASN A 7 24.20 3.82 3.71
CA ASN A 7 24.40 3.18 5.01
C ASN A 7 23.27 2.19 5.37
N LEU A 8 22.78 1.44 4.39
CA LEU A 8 21.80 0.39 4.64
C LEU A 8 22.46 -0.71 5.47
N ASN A 9 21.96 -0.91 6.68
CA ASN A 9 22.29 -2.03 7.53
C ASN A 9 21.03 -2.87 7.75
N VAL A 10 21.10 -4.16 7.45
CA VAL A 10 20.00 -5.10 7.70
C VAL A 10 20.49 -6.17 8.66
N VAL A 11 19.90 -6.18 9.84
CA VAL A 11 20.24 -7.07 10.96
C VAL A 11 19.01 -7.85 11.40
N GLU A 12 19.23 -8.96 12.09
CA GLU A 12 18.15 -9.70 12.73
C GLU A 12 17.49 -8.82 13.80
N LEU A 13 16.18 -9.01 13.99
CA LEU A 13 15.45 -8.32 15.04
C LEU A 13 15.69 -9.05 16.37
N GLU A 14 16.66 -8.57 17.15
CA GLU A 14 17.01 -9.17 18.45
C GLU A 14 16.11 -8.65 19.59
N GLU A 15 15.67 -7.40 19.50
CA GLU A 15 14.84 -6.73 20.51
C GLU A 15 13.37 -6.64 20.10
N PRO A 16 12.42 -6.64 21.06
CA PRO A 16 10.99 -6.48 20.75
C PRO A 16 10.69 -5.22 19.93
N SER A 17 10.03 -5.39 18.78
CA SER A 17 9.62 -4.25 17.95
C SER A 17 8.33 -3.61 18.45
N LYS A 18 8.28 -2.27 18.38
CA LYS A 18 7.06 -1.49 18.63
C LYS A 18 5.94 -1.83 17.64
N TYR A 19 6.31 -2.18 16.40
CA TYR A 19 5.40 -2.30 15.26
C TYR A 19 5.13 -3.75 14.84
N ILE A 20 6.08 -4.67 15.07
CA ILE A 20 5.99 -6.07 14.64
C ILE A 20 6.12 -6.95 15.88
N LYS A 21 5.08 -7.71 16.20
CA LYS A 21 5.11 -8.65 17.33
C LYS A 21 4.92 -10.08 16.80
N PRO A 22 6.00 -10.84 16.58
CA PRO A 22 5.89 -12.23 16.18
C PRO A 22 5.33 -13.06 17.33
N TYR A 23 4.53 -14.08 17.01
CA TYR A 23 3.95 -15.00 17.99
C TYR A 23 3.91 -16.42 17.44
N ARG A 24 3.94 -17.40 18.33
CA ARG A 24 3.78 -18.82 18.02
C ARG A 24 2.51 -19.35 18.66
N MET A 25 1.63 -19.95 17.85
CA MET A 25 0.47 -20.67 18.34
C MET A 25 0.74 -22.17 18.33
N ASN A 26 0.41 -22.83 19.44
CA ASN A 26 0.43 -24.28 19.57
C ASN A 26 -1.00 -24.75 19.82
N PHE A 27 -1.51 -25.66 19.00
CA PHE A 27 -2.90 -26.09 19.07
C PHE A 27 -3.03 -27.56 18.64
N ILE A 28 -4.15 -28.18 19.01
CA ILE A 28 -4.50 -29.53 18.58
C ILE A 28 -5.59 -29.39 17.53
N GLN A 29 -5.35 -29.95 16.34
CA GLN A 29 -6.34 -30.05 15.27
C GLN A 29 -6.50 -31.52 14.91
N ASP A 30 -7.72 -32.04 15.05
CA ASP A 30 -8.06 -33.43 14.77
C ASP A 30 -7.17 -34.43 15.53
N GLY A 31 -6.93 -34.15 16.82
CA GLY A 31 -6.08 -34.97 17.69
C GLY A 31 -4.58 -34.86 17.41
N ARG A 32 -4.14 -34.01 16.47
CA ARG A 32 -2.73 -33.81 16.14
C ARG A 32 -2.23 -32.46 16.66
N GLN A 33 -1.11 -32.48 17.36
CA GLN A 33 -0.39 -31.26 17.75
C GLN A 33 0.11 -30.52 16.50
N ARG A 34 -0.15 -29.22 16.44
CA ARG A 34 0.32 -28.31 15.39
C ARG A 34 0.93 -27.06 16.00
N THR A 35 1.81 -26.46 15.22
CA THR A 35 2.46 -25.19 15.53
C THR A 35 2.38 -24.29 14.30
N TRP A 36 2.10 -23.01 14.52
CA TRP A 36 2.11 -21.99 13.47
C TRP A 36 2.71 -20.70 14.02
N ASP A 37 3.48 -20.00 13.19
CA ASP A 37 4.07 -18.70 13.55
C ASP A 37 3.35 -17.60 12.79
N GLY A 38 3.12 -16.47 13.45
CA GLY A 38 2.44 -15.31 12.88
C GLY A 38 3.04 -14.00 13.36
N ILE A 39 2.57 -12.91 12.78
CA ILE A 39 2.92 -11.54 13.15
C ILE A 39 1.63 -10.79 13.49
N LEU A 40 1.56 -10.17 14.66
CA LEU A 40 0.47 -9.25 14.97
C LEU A 40 0.63 -8.00 14.09
N ALA A 41 -0.41 -7.70 13.33
CA ALA A 41 -0.56 -6.47 12.56
C ALA A 41 -2.01 -5.97 12.71
N HIS A 42 -2.24 -4.73 12.32
CA HIS A 42 -3.54 -4.09 12.39
C HIS A 42 -4.34 -4.36 11.12
N ASP A 43 -5.66 -4.44 11.26
CA ASP A 43 -6.57 -4.30 10.13
C ASP A 43 -6.38 -2.93 9.48
N SER A 44 -6.77 -2.79 8.22
CA SER A 44 -6.51 -1.58 7.45
C SER A 44 -7.67 -1.20 6.55
N VAL A 45 -7.62 0.04 6.06
CA VAL A 45 -8.53 0.55 5.03
C VAL A 45 -7.77 0.88 3.76
N SER A 46 -8.48 0.84 2.63
CA SER A 46 -7.98 1.39 1.39
C SER A 46 -9.11 2.08 0.64
N VAL A 47 -8.79 3.13 -0.12
CA VAL A 47 -9.77 3.91 -0.87
C VAL A 47 -9.30 4.09 -2.32
N LEU A 48 -10.14 3.66 -3.25
CA LEU A 48 -10.03 4.03 -4.65
C LEU A 48 -10.75 5.37 -4.85
N LEU A 49 -9.99 6.39 -5.24
CA LEU A 49 -10.52 7.72 -5.50
C LEU A 49 -10.63 7.97 -7.01
N TYR A 50 -11.77 8.50 -7.44
CA TYR A 50 -11.98 9.00 -8.80
C TYR A 50 -12.24 10.49 -8.78
N HIS A 51 -11.44 11.25 -9.53
CA HIS A 51 -11.65 12.68 -9.73
C HIS A 51 -12.47 12.91 -11.00
N SER A 52 -13.74 13.30 -10.81
CA SER A 52 -14.72 13.37 -11.90
C SER A 52 -14.37 14.40 -12.97
N GLU A 53 -13.96 15.61 -12.57
CA GLU A 53 -13.61 16.71 -13.48
C GLU A 53 -12.34 16.41 -14.28
N LYS A 54 -11.35 15.75 -13.65
CA LYS A 54 -10.08 15.38 -14.29
C LYS A 54 -10.14 14.04 -15.02
N LYS A 55 -11.26 13.31 -14.92
CA LYS A 55 -11.44 11.96 -15.46
C LYS A 55 -10.25 11.04 -15.14
N SER A 56 -9.81 11.08 -13.88
CA SER A 56 -8.58 10.44 -13.44
C SER A 56 -8.79 9.73 -12.11
N LEU A 57 -8.21 8.55 -11.96
CA LEU A 57 -8.08 7.87 -10.67
C LEU A 57 -6.92 8.49 -9.89
N LEU A 58 -7.04 8.58 -8.57
CA LEU A 58 -5.93 9.01 -7.72
C LEU A 58 -5.30 7.79 -7.05
N PHE A 59 -3.99 7.66 -7.25
CA PHE A 59 -3.15 6.69 -6.57
C PHE A 59 -2.13 7.42 -5.71
N VAL A 60 -1.49 6.66 -4.85
CA VAL A 60 -0.35 7.15 -4.05
C VAL A 60 0.90 6.40 -4.48
N LYS A 61 2.03 7.11 -4.50
CA LYS A 61 3.35 6.53 -4.73
C LYS A 61 4.27 6.86 -3.57
N GLN A 62 4.84 5.83 -2.98
CA GLN A 62 5.71 5.97 -1.81
C GLN A 62 6.81 4.90 -1.79
N PHE A 63 7.87 5.16 -1.04
CA PHE A 63 8.97 4.21 -0.87
C PHE A 63 8.62 3.18 0.20
N ARG A 64 8.64 1.90 -0.14
CA ARG A 64 8.46 0.78 0.81
C ARG A 64 9.81 0.10 1.06
N PRO A 65 10.45 0.29 2.24
CA PRO A 65 11.76 -0.27 2.53
C PRO A 65 11.83 -1.80 2.36
N VAL A 66 10.76 -2.51 2.72
CA VAL A 66 10.67 -3.98 2.58
C VAL A 66 10.61 -4.45 1.13
N VAL A 67 10.01 -3.66 0.22
CA VAL A 67 10.01 -3.93 -1.22
C VAL A 67 11.39 -3.67 -1.79
N TYR A 68 12.04 -2.58 -1.38
CA TYR A 68 13.42 -2.28 -1.74
C TYR A 68 14.37 -3.42 -1.36
N TYR A 69 14.33 -3.89 -0.10
CA TYR A 69 15.12 -5.03 0.37
C TYR A 69 14.84 -6.31 -0.44
N SER A 70 13.56 -6.60 -0.71
CA SER A 70 13.17 -7.75 -1.54
C SER A 70 13.77 -7.67 -2.95
N LYS A 71 13.78 -6.48 -3.56
CA LYS A 71 14.38 -6.25 -4.90
C LYS A 71 15.89 -6.39 -4.87
N LEU A 72 16.58 -5.84 -3.86
CA LEU A 72 18.03 -6.01 -3.71
C LEU A 72 18.43 -7.48 -3.62
N LYS A 73 17.69 -8.30 -2.85
CA LYS A 73 17.90 -9.75 -2.79
C LYS A 73 17.72 -10.42 -4.14
N LYS A 74 16.65 -10.08 -4.88
CA LYS A 74 16.40 -10.63 -6.22
C LYS A 74 17.47 -10.24 -7.24
N LEU A 75 18.10 -9.07 -7.06
CA LEU A 75 19.22 -8.63 -7.88
C LEU A 75 20.56 -9.26 -7.47
N GLY A 76 20.60 -10.06 -6.39
CA GLY A 76 21.83 -10.64 -5.87
C GLY A 76 22.78 -9.62 -5.23
N LEU A 77 22.30 -8.40 -4.96
CA LEU A 77 23.12 -7.33 -4.38
C LEU A 77 23.33 -7.51 -2.88
N ILE A 78 22.41 -8.21 -2.21
CA ILE A 78 22.48 -8.50 -0.77
C ILE A 78 22.02 -9.93 -0.49
N ARG A 79 22.53 -10.52 0.60
CA ARG A 79 22.10 -11.82 1.12
C ARG A 79 20.85 -11.73 1.99
N SER A 80 20.32 -12.89 2.42
CA SER A 80 19.30 -12.91 3.46
C SER A 80 19.91 -12.49 4.80
N VAL A 81 19.14 -11.78 5.62
CA VAL A 81 19.52 -11.43 6.99
C VAL A 81 19.84 -12.68 7.84
N THR A 82 19.17 -13.80 7.55
CA THR A 82 19.40 -15.11 8.18
C THR A 82 20.74 -15.75 7.82
N ASP A 83 21.39 -15.26 6.76
CA ASP A 83 22.72 -15.73 6.33
C ASP A 83 23.83 -14.84 6.91
N GLY A 84 23.49 -13.98 7.88
CA GLY A 84 24.36 -13.02 8.54
C GLY A 84 24.06 -11.56 8.17
N PRO A 85 24.52 -10.59 8.99
CA PRO A 85 24.20 -9.18 8.85
C PRO A 85 24.60 -8.63 7.48
N VAL A 86 23.80 -7.72 6.93
CA VAL A 86 24.06 -7.06 5.64
C VAL A 86 24.58 -5.65 5.89
N GLU A 87 25.89 -5.46 5.73
CA GLU A 87 26.49 -4.14 5.66
C GLU A 87 26.67 -3.72 4.19
N SER A 88 26.08 -2.59 3.80
CA SER A 88 26.16 -2.07 2.44
C SER A 88 27.30 -1.08 2.20
N SER A 89 28.27 -1.00 3.13
CA SER A 89 29.40 -0.06 3.07
C SER A 89 30.25 -0.21 1.80
N GLU A 90 30.17 -1.33 1.08
CA GLU A 90 30.87 -1.60 -0.19
C GLU A 90 29.93 -1.83 -1.39
N ILE A 91 28.60 -1.72 -1.22
CA ILE A 91 27.62 -2.02 -2.27
C ILE A 91 27.16 -0.74 -2.95
N ASN A 92 27.23 -0.70 -4.28
CA ASN A 92 26.62 0.39 -5.05
C ASN A 92 25.10 0.23 -5.04
N LEU A 93 24.45 0.83 -4.03
CA LEU A 93 23.01 0.75 -3.86
C LEU A 93 22.28 1.47 -5.02
N PRO A 94 21.29 0.81 -5.65
CA PRO A 94 20.46 1.43 -6.67
C PRO A 94 19.59 2.56 -6.09
N SER A 95 18.95 3.31 -6.98
CA SER A 95 17.99 4.36 -6.61
C SER A 95 16.84 3.81 -5.76
N SER A 96 16.32 4.62 -4.82
CA SER A 96 15.11 4.31 -4.04
C SER A 96 13.91 3.89 -4.90
N LYS A 97 13.88 4.35 -6.16
CA LYS A 97 12.82 4.05 -7.14
C LYS A 97 12.50 2.57 -7.29
N ILE A 98 13.47 1.67 -7.14
CA ILE A 98 13.19 0.23 -7.29
C ILE A 98 12.30 -0.32 -6.16
N GLY A 99 12.22 0.41 -5.04
CA GLY A 99 11.37 0.10 -3.89
C GLY A 99 10.21 1.08 -3.72
N GLU A 100 10.02 2.01 -4.65
CA GLU A 100 8.78 2.78 -4.70
C GLU A 100 7.65 1.85 -5.18
N THR A 101 6.44 2.08 -4.71
CA THR A 101 5.23 1.31 -5.05
C THR A 101 4.13 2.27 -5.48
N LEU A 102 3.27 1.83 -6.41
CA LEU A 102 2.02 2.49 -6.75
C LEU A 102 0.88 1.75 -6.04
N GLU A 103 0.12 2.48 -5.21
CA GLU A 103 -0.85 1.92 -4.28
C GLU A 103 -2.13 2.75 -4.27
N LEU A 104 -3.18 2.23 -3.62
CA LEU A 104 -4.36 3.01 -3.23
C LEU A 104 -4.03 3.84 -1.99
N CYS A 105 -4.80 4.90 -1.75
CA CYS A 105 -4.78 5.58 -0.47
C CYS A 105 -5.18 4.61 0.64
N ALA A 106 -4.39 4.48 1.71
CA ALA A 106 -4.57 3.40 2.69
C ALA A 106 -3.94 3.69 4.05
N GLY A 107 -4.58 3.20 5.11
CA GLY A 107 -4.12 3.38 6.49
C GLY A 107 -4.50 2.24 7.42
N ILE A 108 -3.79 2.13 8.54
CA ILE A 108 -4.03 1.10 9.56
C ILE A 108 -5.09 1.55 10.58
N ILE A 109 -5.84 0.61 11.15
CA ILE A 109 -6.84 0.86 12.19
C ILE A 109 -6.23 0.53 13.56
N ASP A 110 -5.47 1.47 14.11
CA ASP A 110 -4.65 1.27 15.31
C ASP A 110 -5.17 1.99 16.58
N GLY A 111 -6.05 2.97 16.44
CA GLY A 111 -6.70 3.69 17.55
C GLY A 111 -7.81 2.92 18.27
N VAL A 112 -8.36 3.54 19.31
CA VAL A 112 -9.49 2.99 20.12
C VAL A 112 -10.77 2.89 19.30
N GLN A 113 -11.00 3.86 18.42
CA GLN A 113 -12.08 3.83 17.46
C GLN A 113 -11.78 2.78 16.38
N LYS A 114 -12.77 1.95 16.05
CA LYS A 114 -12.64 0.84 15.08
C LYS A 114 -13.52 0.97 13.85
N ASN A 115 -14.21 2.10 13.67
CA ASN A 115 -14.99 2.39 12.46
C ASN A 115 -14.05 2.61 11.24
N PRO A 116 -14.03 1.71 10.24
CA PRO A 116 -13.13 1.84 9.08
C PRO A 116 -13.40 3.11 8.25
N LYS A 117 -14.65 3.58 8.17
CA LYS A 117 -14.98 4.79 7.40
C LYS A 117 -14.26 6.03 7.93
N LEU A 118 -14.09 6.14 9.26
CA LEU A 118 -13.39 7.27 9.87
C LEU A 118 -11.92 7.32 9.48
N TYR A 119 -11.24 6.17 9.49
CA TYR A 119 -9.85 6.10 9.01
C TYR A 119 -9.80 6.41 7.52
N ALA A 120 -10.70 5.83 6.71
CA ALA A 120 -10.71 6.07 5.27
C ALA A 120 -10.82 7.56 4.90
N VAL A 121 -11.67 8.34 5.58
CA VAL A 121 -11.75 9.79 5.32
C VAL A 121 -10.55 10.58 5.85
N GLN A 122 -9.92 10.12 6.93
CA GLN A 122 -8.69 10.72 7.47
C GLN A 122 -7.52 10.53 6.50
N GLU A 123 -7.30 9.29 6.05
CA GLU A 123 -6.26 8.93 5.10
C GLU A 123 -6.41 9.67 3.76
N VAL A 124 -7.64 9.82 3.25
CA VAL A 124 -7.88 10.57 2.00
C VAL A 124 -7.48 12.06 2.14
N LEU A 125 -7.64 12.64 3.32
CA LEU A 125 -7.16 14.01 3.57
C LEU A 125 -5.63 14.04 3.74
N GLU A 126 -5.08 13.10 4.49
CA GLU A 126 -3.66 13.03 4.85
C GLU A 126 -2.76 12.69 3.66
N GLU A 127 -3.08 11.64 2.91
CA GLU A 127 -2.28 11.18 1.79
C GLU A 127 -2.64 11.93 0.49
N CYS A 128 -3.94 12.13 0.22
CA CYS A 128 -4.42 12.67 -1.05
C CYS A 128 -4.83 14.15 -1.00
N GLY A 129 -5.03 14.75 0.18
CA GLY A 129 -5.36 16.18 0.32
C GLY A 129 -6.80 16.54 -0.03
N TYR A 130 -7.75 15.60 0.01
CA TYR A 130 -9.17 15.85 -0.25
C TYR A 130 -10.00 15.62 1.01
N LYS A 131 -10.92 16.55 1.30
CA LYS A 131 -11.84 16.41 2.42
C LYS A 131 -13.17 15.83 1.95
N ILE A 132 -13.42 14.56 2.29
CA ILE A 132 -14.65 13.83 1.98
C ILE A 132 -15.42 13.46 3.26
N ASN A 133 -16.65 12.99 3.11
CA ASN A 133 -17.52 12.56 4.23
C ASN A 133 -17.70 11.04 4.23
N GLU A 134 -17.99 10.44 5.38
CA GLU A 134 -18.23 8.99 5.53
C GLU A 134 -19.34 8.45 4.60
N ASP A 135 -20.34 9.27 4.29
CA ASP A 135 -21.46 8.91 3.42
C ASP A 135 -21.09 8.87 1.93
N SER A 136 -19.97 9.49 1.55
CA SER A 136 -19.42 9.41 0.18
C SER A 136 -18.63 8.13 -0.09
N LEU A 137 -18.32 7.36 0.97
CA LEU A 137 -17.61 6.09 0.85
C LEU A 137 -18.57 4.97 0.45
N HIS A 138 -18.32 4.40 -0.72
CA HIS A 138 -18.99 3.19 -1.22
C HIS A 138 -18.14 1.97 -0.89
N LEU A 139 -18.66 1.04 -0.09
CA LEU A 139 -17.94 -0.20 0.20
C LEU A 139 -17.80 -1.03 -1.08
N ILE A 140 -16.56 -1.34 -1.46
CA ILE A 140 -16.27 -2.30 -2.53
C ILE A 140 -16.35 -3.72 -1.95
N ASN A 141 -15.52 -3.99 -0.93
CA ASN A 141 -15.42 -5.32 -0.29
C ASN A 141 -14.63 -5.25 1.03
N SER A 142 -14.65 -6.34 1.80
CA SER A 142 -13.73 -6.59 2.91
C SER A 142 -13.09 -7.98 2.75
N PHE A 143 -11.78 -8.08 2.91
CA PHE A 143 -11.05 -9.33 2.71
C PHE A 143 -9.80 -9.44 3.58
N TYR A 144 -9.37 -10.68 3.83
CA TYR A 144 -8.15 -10.95 4.60
C TYR A 144 -6.91 -10.85 3.71
N SER A 145 -5.92 -10.10 4.18
CA SER A 145 -4.59 -9.99 3.58
C SER A 145 -3.57 -10.75 4.44
N SER A 146 -2.41 -11.05 3.85
CA SER A 146 -1.32 -11.75 4.55
C SER A 146 -1.78 -13.03 5.27
N VAL A 147 -2.68 -13.81 4.64
CA VAL A 147 -3.45 -14.92 5.25
C VAL A 147 -2.61 -16.00 5.94
N GLY A 148 -1.35 -16.19 5.53
CA GLY A 148 -0.44 -17.16 6.14
C GLY A 148 0.49 -16.61 7.21
N LEU A 149 0.50 -15.29 7.42
CA LEU A 149 1.47 -14.58 8.27
C LEU A 149 0.80 -13.68 9.31
N ALA A 150 -0.07 -12.77 8.89
CA ALA A 150 -0.70 -11.78 9.77
C ALA A 150 -2.22 -11.96 9.88
N GLY A 151 -2.88 -12.41 8.81
CA GLY A 151 -4.33 -12.62 8.81
C GLY A 151 -5.14 -11.36 9.13
N THR A 152 -4.71 -10.21 8.62
CA THR A 152 -5.34 -8.90 8.84
C THR A 152 -6.46 -8.63 7.85
N GLU A 153 -7.57 -8.06 8.30
CA GLU A 153 -8.67 -7.63 7.45
C GLU A 153 -8.36 -6.29 6.76
N VAL A 154 -8.76 -6.17 5.50
CA VAL A 154 -8.66 -4.95 4.70
C VAL A 154 -10.05 -4.56 4.22
N THR A 155 -10.53 -3.38 4.61
CA THR A 155 -11.79 -2.81 4.11
C THR A 155 -11.52 -1.84 2.98
N LEU A 156 -12.05 -2.14 1.79
CA LEU A 156 -11.80 -1.37 0.57
C LEU A 156 -13.04 -0.54 0.18
N TYR A 157 -12.84 0.76 -0.01
CA TYR A 157 -13.87 1.71 -0.42
C TYR A 157 -13.58 2.32 -1.81
N TYR A 158 -14.63 2.85 -2.42
CA TYR A 158 -14.61 3.77 -3.54
C TYR A 158 -15.18 5.12 -3.09
N ALA A 159 -14.62 6.22 -3.59
CA ALA A 159 -15.20 7.54 -3.45
C ALA A 159 -14.87 8.43 -4.64
N GLU A 160 -15.78 9.36 -4.93
CA GLU A 160 -15.55 10.43 -5.89
C GLU A 160 -15.04 11.67 -5.17
N VAL A 161 -14.09 12.35 -5.80
CA VAL A 161 -13.55 13.61 -5.32
C VAL A 161 -13.70 14.69 -6.37
N HIS A 162 -13.83 15.91 -5.88
CA HIS A 162 -14.02 17.12 -6.64
C HIS A 162 -12.96 18.16 -6.27
N GLU A 163 -12.67 19.07 -7.19
CA GLU A 163 -11.64 20.09 -6.96
C GLU A 163 -11.99 21.00 -5.77
N ASN A 164 -13.30 21.25 -5.53
CA ASN A 164 -13.76 22.03 -4.38
C ASN A 164 -13.52 21.36 -3.01
N GLN A 165 -13.20 20.07 -2.98
CA GLN A 165 -12.84 19.32 -1.77
C GLN A 165 -11.33 19.33 -1.52
N LYS A 166 -10.51 19.83 -2.45
CA LYS A 166 -9.06 19.91 -2.30
C LYS A 166 -8.72 20.91 -1.20
N VAL A 167 -7.96 20.47 -0.19
CA VAL A 167 -7.51 21.32 0.91
C VAL A 167 -6.10 21.84 0.62
N PRO A 168 -5.87 23.16 0.61
CA PRO A 168 -4.55 23.73 0.40
C PRO A 168 -3.52 23.22 1.43
N ASN A 169 -2.35 22.81 0.95
CA ASN A 169 -1.24 22.27 1.73
C ASN A 169 -1.51 20.93 2.45
N ALA A 170 -2.64 20.27 2.18
CA ALA A 170 -2.89 18.90 2.64
C ALA A 170 -2.47 17.86 1.59
N GLY A 171 -2.38 16.60 1.99
CA GLY A 171 -1.84 15.51 1.18
C GLY A 171 -0.34 15.31 1.40
N GLY A 172 0.17 14.15 1.01
CA GLY A 172 1.60 13.82 1.09
C GLY A 172 2.01 12.94 2.27
N GLY A 173 1.08 12.54 3.13
CA GLY A 173 1.36 11.73 4.33
C GLY A 173 1.96 12.53 5.48
N LEU A 174 2.22 11.87 6.60
CA LEU A 174 2.83 12.50 7.78
C LEU A 174 4.36 12.48 7.69
N HIS A 175 4.94 13.64 7.34
CA HIS A 175 6.39 13.79 7.21
C HIS A 175 7.14 13.52 8.52
N GLU A 176 6.55 13.85 9.67
CA GLU A 176 7.06 13.55 11.01
C GLU A 176 7.16 12.06 11.31
N GLU A 177 6.31 11.24 10.66
CA GLU A 177 6.35 9.78 10.74
C GLU A 177 7.24 9.16 9.65
N GLY A 178 7.86 10.00 8.82
CA GLY A 178 8.72 9.58 7.73
C GLY A 178 7.95 9.15 6.48
N GLU A 179 6.67 9.47 6.39
CA GLU A 179 5.86 9.26 5.21
C GLU A 179 6.07 10.38 4.21
N TYR A 180 6.30 10.01 2.96
CA TYR A 180 6.51 10.98 1.89
C TYR A 180 5.83 10.45 0.64
N ILE A 181 4.58 10.85 0.50
CA ILE A 181 3.65 10.29 -0.46
C ILE A 181 3.49 11.26 -1.62
N GLU A 182 3.56 10.73 -2.84
CA GLU A 182 3.26 11.47 -4.06
C GLU A 182 1.88 11.05 -4.56
N VAL A 183 0.96 12.00 -4.72
CA VAL A 183 -0.34 11.73 -5.35
C VAL A 183 -0.14 11.64 -6.87
N ILE A 184 -0.56 10.52 -7.44
CA ILE A 184 -0.49 10.23 -8.87
C ILE A 184 -1.89 10.31 -9.46
N GLU A 185 -2.11 11.30 -10.32
CA GLU A 185 -3.31 11.36 -11.16
C GLU A 185 -3.13 10.41 -12.35
N TRP A 186 -3.99 9.39 -12.44
CA TRP A 186 -3.96 8.39 -13.50
C TRP A 186 -5.20 8.51 -14.39
N PRO A 187 -5.06 9.03 -15.62
CA PRO A 187 -6.19 9.17 -16.53
C PRO A 187 -6.86 7.82 -16.79
N ILE A 188 -8.20 7.79 -16.80
CA ILE A 188 -8.96 6.55 -17.09
C ILE A 188 -8.65 5.99 -18.50
N SER A 189 -8.24 6.84 -19.44
CA SER A 189 -7.79 6.43 -20.77
C SER A 189 -6.53 5.55 -20.75
N ARG A 190 -5.77 5.59 -19.65
CA ARG A 190 -4.54 4.82 -19.42
C ARG A 190 -4.77 3.66 -18.46
N ILE A 191 -6.02 3.32 -18.11
CA ILE A 191 -6.31 2.30 -17.08
C ILE A 191 -5.77 0.91 -17.44
N GLU A 192 -5.69 0.57 -18.73
CA GLU A 192 -5.15 -0.71 -19.18
C GLU A 192 -3.63 -0.85 -18.98
N GLU A 193 -2.90 0.27 -18.92
CA GLU A 193 -1.45 0.25 -18.66
C GLU A 193 -1.13 -0.38 -17.28
N LEU A 194 -2.06 -0.34 -16.32
CA LEU A 194 -1.90 -0.95 -14.98
C LEU A 194 -1.81 -2.49 -15.02
N PHE A 195 -2.35 -3.12 -16.07
CA PHE A 195 -2.36 -4.59 -16.23
C PHE A 195 -1.32 -5.10 -17.22
N GLN A 196 -0.66 -4.21 -17.96
CA GLN A 196 0.44 -4.56 -18.86
C GLN A 196 1.77 -4.73 -18.10
N ASN A 197 1.68 -4.74 -16.77
CA ASN A 197 2.78 -4.98 -15.87
C ASN A 197 3.19 -6.46 -15.91
N GLY A 198 4.34 -6.78 -16.51
CA GLY A 198 4.94 -8.12 -16.53
C GLY A 198 5.24 -8.71 -17.91
N THR A 199 4.75 -8.14 -19.01
CA THR A 199 4.89 -8.74 -20.36
C THR A 199 5.98 -8.13 -21.24
N SER A 200 6.45 -6.91 -20.93
CA SER A 200 7.28 -6.11 -21.86
C SER A 200 8.74 -5.91 -21.46
N GLY A 201 9.25 -6.60 -20.43
CA GLY A 201 10.69 -6.60 -20.07
C GLY A 201 11.28 -5.28 -19.55
N THR A 202 10.48 -4.21 -19.40
CA THR A 202 10.92 -2.94 -18.80
C THR A 202 10.80 -2.97 -17.28
N HIS A 203 11.68 -2.23 -16.59
CA HIS A 203 11.65 -2.09 -15.13
C HIS A 203 10.38 -1.32 -14.73
N GLN A 204 9.40 -2.02 -14.18
CA GLN A 204 8.08 -1.47 -13.88
C GLN A 204 7.91 -1.15 -12.39
N GLN A 205 7.12 -0.12 -12.13
CA GLN A 205 6.71 0.30 -10.80
C GLN A 205 5.94 -0.85 -10.13
N PRO A 206 6.41 -1.37 -8.98
CA PRO A 206 5.64 -2.32 -8.18
C PRO A 206 4.24 -1.78 -7.85
N THR A 207 3.19 -2.59 -8.02
CA THR A 207 1.80 -2.26 -7.65
C THR A 207 1.30 -3.14 -6.52
N SER A 208 0.42 -2.62 -5.66
CA SER A 208 -0.26 -3.45 -4.66
C SER A 208 -1.35 -4.33 -5.28
N LEU A 209 -1.66 -5.46 -4.63
CA LEU A 209 -2.75 -6.34 -5.04
C LEU A 209 -4.13 -5.66 -4.89
N SER A 210 -4.31 -4.87 -3.82
CA SER A 210 -5.55 -4.11 -3.58
C SER A 210 -5.83 -3.12 -4.69
N LEU A 211 -4.80 -2.46 -5.24
CA LEU A 211 -4.92 -1.60 -6.41
C LEU A 211 -5.50 -2.37 -7.59
N LEU A 212 -4.88 -3.49 -7.99
CA LEU A 212 -5.35 -4.25 -9.16
C LEU A 212 -6.80 -4.74 -8.99
N TYR A 213 -7.17 -5.20 -7.79
CA TYR A 213 -8.55 -5.59 -7.48
C TYR A 213 -9.52 -4.42 -7.58
N ALA A 214 -9.19 -3.26 -7.01
CA ALA A 214 -10.03 -2.06 -7.07
C ALA A 214 -10.23 -1.58 -8.51
N ILE A 215 -9.19 -1.67 -9.35
CA ILE A 215 -9.27 -1.31 -10.76
C ILE A 215 -10.17 -2.28 -11.53
N MET A 216 -10.07 -3.58 -11.27
CA MET A 216 -10.99 -4.56 -11.87
C MET A 216 -12.44 -4.25 -11.48
N TRP A 217 -12.69 -3.95 -10.20
CA TRP A 217 -14.01 -3.54 -9.74
C TRP A 217 -14.48 -2.24 -10.42
N PHE A 218 -13.63 -1.22 -10.52
CA PHE A 218 -13.96 0.06 -11.15
C PHE A 218 -14.31 -0.12 -12.63
N LYS A 219 -13.52 -0.90 -13.37
CA LYS A 219 -13.77 -1.22 -14.78
C LYS A 219 -15.12 -1.91 -14.99
N GLN A 220 -15.55 -2.73 -14.02
CA GLN A 220 -16.81 -3.45 -14.10
C GLN A 220 -18.02 -2.63 -13.65
N ASN A 221 -17.87 -1.77 -12.63
CA ASN A 221 -19.00 -1.16 -11.93
C ASN A 221 -19.18 0.33 -12.18
N ILE A 222 -18.10 1.07 -12.51
CA ILE A 222 -18.13 2.53 -12.65
C ILE A 222 -17.81 2.97 -14.07
N LEU A 223 -16.73 2.44 -14.66
CA LEU A 223 -16.25 2.84 -15.98
C LEU A 223 -17.31 2.77 -17.09
N PRO A 224 -18.18 1.73 -17.18
CA PRO A 224 -19.19 1.66 -18.23
C PRO A 224 -20.15 2.86 -18.22
N SER A 225 -20.53 3.34 -17.03
CA SER A 225 -21.43 4.48 -16.87
C SER A 225 -20.76 5.77 -17.34
N LEU A 226 -19.48 5.96 -16.99
CA LEU A 226 -18.69 7.14 -17.39
C LEU A 226 -18.49 7.26 -18.91
N LEU A 227 -18.49 6.13 -19.62
CA LEU A 227 -18.36 6.07 -21.08
C LEU A 227 -19.69 6.33 -21.82
N LEU A 228 -20.82 6.19 -21.14
CA LEU A 228 -22.14 6.53 -21.70
C LEU A 228 -22.43 8.03 -21.60
N GLU A 229 -21.78 8.72 -20.65
CA GLU A 229 -21.92 10.16 -20.41
C GLU A 229 -20.94 11.03 -21.22
N SER A 230 -20.00 10.40 -21.95
CA SER A 230 -18.99 11.06 -22.79
C SER A 230 -19.39 11.13 -24.26
#